data_AF-A0A9R0QLB7-F1
#
_entry.id   AF-A0A9R0QLB7-F1
#
_cell.length_a   1.000
_cell.length_b   1.000
_cell.length_c   1.000
_cell.angle_alpha   90.00
_cell.angle_beta   90.00
_cell.angle_gamma   90.00
#
_symmetry.space_group_name_H-M   'P 1'
#
loop_
_entity.id
_entity.type
_entity.pdbx_description
1 polymer ?
#
loop_
_entity_poly.entity_id
_entity_poly.type
_entity_poly.pdbx_seq_one_letter_code
_entity_poly.pdbx_strand_id
1 'polypeptide(L)'
;MPGPSETFKLVRNKNMMRIKAPNGSFVQANKDGSLTANFGESTTWGDDDPSVFAVTIVKGLPSLFDGIPNKDLLDSTRVQFKSMAQKGFLAAENGGGGALVVNRPSASDWETFKLWRIDENTFNFKVFSNQFVTVAGVNVVATASMPGQSETFQLVRNDADNNKMRIRAPNGSFLQANKDGSVTADFVKSTKWGDDDPSVFAVTIVGQALQGEYQICNGYGKDTATQVMNDHRSTYIVERDFAFMAANGLNAVRIPVGWWIASDPNPPAPFVGGSLQALDNAFTWAEHNIGMIIDLHAAPGAQNPWEHGGSRDGSQTWGDSNIVETVQVIDFLAASMPGDQASWRWS
;
A
#
# COMPACT_ATOMS: atom_id res chain seq x y z
N MET A 1 3.22 -42.11 -12.16
CA MET A 1 2.31 -42.20 -11.00
C MET A 1 2.95 -41.43 -9.86
N PRO A 2 2.25 -40.52 -9.17
CA PRO A 2 2.73 -39.99 -7.90
C PRO A 2 2.90 -41.17 -6.94
N GLY A 3 3.96 -41.14 -6.11
CA GLY A 3 4.15 -42.16 -5.08
C GLY A 3 2.97 -42.23 -4.10
N PRO A 4 2.86 -43.29 -3.29
CA PRO A 4 1.83 -43.39 -2.27
C PRO A 4 1.86 -42.14 -1.37
N SER A 5 0.70 -41.54 -1.14
CA SER A 5 0.57 -40.39 -0.26
C SER A 5 0.74 -40.83 1.19
N GLU A 6 1.71 -40.23 1.89
CA GLU A 6 1.89 -40.43 3.32
C GLU A 6 1.00 -39.47 4.11
N THR A 7 0.13 -40.02 4.97
CA THR A 7 -0.79 -39.21 5.78
C THR A 7 -0.19 -38.96 7.16
N PHE A 8 0.11 -37.69 7.45
CA PHE A 8 0.53 -37.23 8.77
C PHE A 8 -0.68 -36.71 9.56
N LYS A 9 -0.71 -36.94 10.87
CA LYS A 9 -1.77 -36.46 11.77
C LYS A 9 -1.24 -35.34 12.66
N LEU A 10 -2.01 -34.27 12.80
CA LEU A 10 -1.68 -33.20 13.74
C LEU A 10 -2.29 -33.51 15.11
N VAL A 11 -1.46 -33.51 16.15
CA VAL A 11 -1.89 -33.62 17.54
C VAL A 11 -1.71 -32.25 18.19
N ARG A 12 -2.77 -31.69 18.76
CA ARG A 12 -2.80 -30.31 19.27
C ARG A 12 -2.97 -30.27 20.79
N ASN A 13 -2.27 -29.34 21.44
CA ASN A 13 -2.46 -28.99 22.84
C ASN A 13 -2.27 -27.47 23.01
N LYS A 14 -3.37 -26.72 23.18
CA LYS A 14 -3.37 -25.25 23.20
C LYS A 14 -2.67 -24.66 21.96
N ASN A 15 -1.59 -23.90 22.15
CA ASN A 15 -0.81 -23.25 21.07
C ASN A 15 0.37 -24.12 20.58
N MET A 16 0.43 -25.38 21.02
CA MET A 16 1.48 -26.32 20.68
C MET A 16 0.94 -27.43 19.79
N MET A 17 1.78 -27.93 18.88
CA MET A 17 1.42 -28.98 17.95
C MET A 17 2.53 -30.03 17.83
N ARG A 18 2.14 -31.29 17.63
CA ARG A 18 3.01 -32.36 17.16
C ARG A 18 2.50 -32.89 15.82
N ILE A 19 3.43 -33.40 15.02
CA ILE A 19 3.13 -34.04 13.74
C ILE A 19 3.39 -35.55 13.90
N LYS A 20 2.35 -36.37 13.87
CA LYS A 20 2.44 -37.84 13.96
C LYS A 20 2.58 -38.41 12.55
N ALA A 21 3.68 -39.09 12.31
CA ALA A 21 4.00 -39.76 11.06
C ALA A 21 3.20 -41.06 10.85
N PRO A 22 3.13 -41.59 9.62
CA PRO A 22 2.43 -42.85 9.33
C PRO A 22 2.94 -44.04 10.14
N ASN A 23 4.24 -44.04 10.48
CA ASN A 23 4.89 -45.06 11.31
C ASN A 23 4.52 -44.96 12.82
N GLY A 24 3.65 -44.02 13.19
CA GLY A 24 3.18 -43.81 14.56
C GLY A 24 4.11 -42.95 15.43
N SER A 25 5.30 -42.57 14.95
CA SER A 25 6.23 -41.69 15.66
C SER A 25 5.85 -40.22 15.47
N PHE A 26 6.35 -39.35 16.34
CA PHE A 26 6.31 -37.90 16.12
C PHE A 26 7.54 -37.42 15.33
N VAL A 27 7.33 -36.37 14.54
CA VAL A 27 8.41 -35.61 13.90
C VAL A 27 9.12 -34.79 14.99
N GLN A 28 10.45 -34.85 15.02
CA GLN A 28 11.29 -34.04 15.89
C GLN A 28 12.26 -33.17 15.08
N ALA A 29 12.60 -32.01 15.63
CA ALA A 29 13.71 -31.20 15.18
C ALA A 29 15.00 -31.60 15.90
N ASN A 30 16.02 -31.99 15.14
CA ASN A 30 17.33 -32.34 15.65
C ASN A 30 18.18 -31.08 15.85
N LYS A 31 19.24 -31.20 16.67
CA LYS A 31 20.16 -30.07 16.97
C LYS A 31 20.88 -29.53 15.74
N ASP A 32 20.98 -30.32 14.68
CA ASP A 32 21.57 -29.93 13.39
C ASP A 32 20.56 -29.26 12.44
N GLY A 33 19.32 -29.06 12.88
CA GLY A 33 18.24 -28.47 12.08
C GLY A 33 17.49 -29.46 11.18
N SER A 34 17.88 -30.74 11.15
CA SER A 34 17.16 -31.77 10.41
C SER A 34 15.85 -32.17 11.10
N LEU A 35 14.88 -32.68 10.32
CA LEU A 35 13.63 -33.23 10.84
C LEU A 35 13.61 -34.76 10.67
N THR A 36 13.32 -35.50 11.75
CA THR A 36 13.20 -36.97 11.71
C THR A 36 11.89 -37.46 12.31
N ALA A 37 11.29 -38.49 11.73
CA ALA A 37 10.01 -39.09 12.18
C ALA A 37 10.25 -40.36 13.01
N ASN A 38 10.98 -40.23 14.11
CA ASN A 38 11.40 -41.34 14.97
C ASN A 38 11.25 -41.03 16.47
N PHE A 39 10.58 -39.93 16.82
CA PHE A 39 10.36 -39.60 18.21
C PHE A 39 9.20 -40.41 18.79
N GLY A 40 9.43 -41.06 19.93
CA GLY A 40 8.43 -41.89 20.61
C GLY A 40 7.29 -41.08 21.23
N GLU A 41 6.42 -41.75 21.99
CA GLU A 41 5.37 -41.06 22.74
C GLU A 41 5.97 -40.32 23.94
N SER A 42 5.95 -38.99 23.90
CA SER A 42 6.30 -38.12 25.04
C SER A 42 5.01 -37.64 25.72
N THR A 43 4.98 -37.62 27.05
CA THR A 43 3.83 -37.14 27.84
C THR A 43 3.91 -35.65 28.18
N THR A 44 5.03 -34.99 27.90
CA THR A 44 5.29 -33.58 28.25
C THR A 44 5.10 -32.67 27.05
N TRP A 45 4.56 -31.47 27.27
CA TRP A 45 4.37 -30.44 26.25
C TRP A 45 5.04 -29.16 26.74
N GLY A 46 6.27 -28.89 26.30
CA GLY A 46 7.05 -27.72 26.71
C GLY A 46 8.18 -27.43 25.73
N ASP A 47 8.80 -26.27 25.87
CA ASP A 47 9.76 -25.71 24.91
C ASP A 47 11.05 -26.53 24.76
N ASP A 48 11.34 -27.39 25.75
CA ASP A 48 12.47 -28.32 25.75
C ASP A 48 12.19 -29.65 25.02
N ASP A 49 10.94 -29.89 24.57
CA ASP A 49 10.57 -31.11 23.84
C ASP A 49 10.76 -30.90 22.32
N PRO A 50 11.71 -31.61 21.68
CA PRO A 50 12.06 -31.40 20.26
C PRO A 50 10.97 -31.85 19.28
N SER A 51 9.93 -32.53 19.75
CA SER A 51 8.76 -32.91 18.94
C SER A 51 7.63 -31.88 18.96
N VAL A 52 7.73 -30.87 19.85
CA VAL A 52 6.70 -29.85 20.05
C VAL A 52 7.05 -28.62 19.24
N PHE A 53 6.16 -28.27 18.32
CA PHE A 53 6.26 -27.05 17.53
C PHE A 53 5.32 -25.99 18.11
N ALA A 54 5.87 -24.81 18.40
CA ALA A 54 5.05 -23.63 18.68
C ALA A 54 4.37 -23.21 17.36
N VAL A 55 3.04 -23.21 17.34
CA VAL A 55 2.27 -22.84 16.15
C VAL A 55 1.56 -21.52 16.39
N THR A 56 2.01 -20.49 15.70
CA THR A 56 1.28 -19.24 15.58
C THR A 56 0.19 -19.43 14.54
N ILE A 57 -1.05 -19.65 14.98
CA ILE A 57 -2.21 -19.56 14.08
C ILE A 57 -2.42 -18.08 13.79
N VAL A 58 -1.96 -17.63 12.64
CA VAL A 58 -2.21 -16.27 12.14
C VAL A 58 -3.69 -16.18 11.78
N LYS A 59 -4.51 -15.71 12.72
CA LYS A 59 -5.92 -15.36 12.46
C LYS A 59 -5.94 -14.01 11.74
N GLY A 60 -6.30 -14.03 10.46
CA GLY A 60 -6.23 -12.86 9.59
C GLY A 60 -4.82 -12.66 9.05
N LEU A 61 -4.66 -12.69 7.73
CA LEU A 61 -3.39 -12.34 7.11
C LEU A 61 -3.04 -10.90 7.53
N PRO A 62 -1.79 -10.62 7.95
CA PRO A 62 -1.37 -9.25 8.25
C PRO A 62 -1.60 -8.37 7.02
N SER A 63 -1.95 -7.10 7.25
CA SER A 63 -2.18 -6.18 6.15
C SER A 63 -0.87 -5.97 5.38
N LEU A 64 -0.94 -5.94 4.05
CA LEU A 64 0.21 -5.59 3.22
C LEU A 64 0.73 -4.17 3.51
N PHE A 65 -0.06 -3.33 4.20
CA PHE A 65 0.34 -1.98 4.58
C PHE A 65 1.13 -1.92 5.89
N ASP A 66 1.16 -3.00 6.68
CA ASP A 66 1.64 -2.94 8.06
C ASP A 66 3.13 -2.63 8.18
N GLY A 67 3.93 -3.02 7.19
CA GLY A 67 5.36 -2.77 7.16
C GLY A 67 5.78 -1.46 6.49
N ILE A 68 4.85 -0.63 6.00
CA ILE A 68 5.19 0.61 5.32
C ILE A 68 5.65 1.67 6.35
N PRO A 69 6.83 2.30 6.19
CA PRO A 69 7.26 3.41 7.03
C PRO A 69 6.29 4.60 6.92
N ASN A 70 5.89 5.20 8.04
CA ASN A 70 4.86 6.26 8.08
C ASN A 70 3.59 5.86 7.28
N LYS A 71 3.06 4.65 7.51
CA LYS A 71 1.86 4.12 6.82
C LYS A 71 0.58 4.94 7.01
N ASP A 72 0.57 5.86 7.95
CA ASP A 72 -0.50 6.83 8.18
C ASP A 72 -0.36 8.07 7.28
N LEU A 73 0.73 8.20 6.50
CA LEU A 73 1.03 9.30 5.57
C LEU A 73 1.28 8.79 4.14
N LEU A 74 0.37 7.97 3.61
CA LEU A 74 0.44 7.48 2.22
C LEU A 74 -0.17 8.50 1.24
N ASP A 75 -0.01 8.29 -0.08
CA ASP A 75 -0.75 9.08 -1.06
C ASP A 75 -2.25 9.05 -0.76
N SER A 76 -2.94 10.16 -1.09
CA SER A 76 -4.35 10.44 -0.77
C SER A 76 -4.64 10.80 0.69
N THR A 77 -3.72 10.54 1.64
CA THR A 77 -3.92 10.89 3.04
C THR A 77 -4.26 12.37 3.16
N ARG A 78 -5.36 12.66 3.86
CA ARG A 78 -5.81 14.03 4.11
C ARG A 78 -5.37 14.46 5.49
N VAL A 79 -4.64 15.56 5.56
CA VAL A 79 -4.09 16.10 6.80
C VAL A 79 -4.55 17.54 7.03
N GLN A 80 -4.72 17.89 8.30
CA GLN A 80 -4.98 19.24 8.78
C GLN A 80 -3.88 19.63 9.75
N PHE A 81 -3.35 20.85 9.60
CA PHE A 81 -2.28 21.38 10.44
C PHE A 81 -2.81 22.51 11.30
N LYS A 82 -2.79 22.37 12.63
CA LYS A 82 -3.12 23.43 13.57
C LYS A 82 -1.85 23.98 14.20
N SER A 83 -1.59 25.27 14.02
CA SER A 83 -0.43 25.92 14.64
C SER A 83 -0.51 25.81 16.15
N MET A 84 0.58 25.38 16.77
CA MET A 84 0.67 25.35 18.22
C MET A 84 0.74 26.77 18.79
N ALA A 85 1.56 27.66 18.22
CA ALA A 85 1.70 29.03 18.71
C ALA A 85 0.45 29.89 18.48
N GLN A 86 -0.12 29.87 17.27
CA GLN A 86 -1.23 30.76 16.89
C GLN A 86 -2.61 30.15 17.11
N LYS A 87 -2.69 28.84 17.40
CA LYS A 87 -3.94 28.07 17.62
C LYS A 87 -4.92 28.03 16.43
N GLY A 88 -4.60 28.66 15.30
CA GLY A 88 -5.35 28.55 14.05
C GLY A 88 -4.94 27.36 13.19
N PHE A 89 -5.78 26.99 12.24
CA PHE A 89 -5.47 26.00 11.21
C PHE A 89 -4.81 26.65 10.00
N LEU A 90 -3.85 25.92 9.43
CA LEU A 90 -3.23 26.22 8.15
C LEU A 90 -4.29 26.09 7.05
N ALA A 91 -4.43 27.10 6.20
CA ALA A 91 -5.44 27.19 5.17
C ALA A 91 -4.83 27.69 3.86
N ALA A 92 -5.29 27.13 2.73
CA ALA A 92 -5.05 27.68 1.41
C ALA A 92 -6.15 28.69 1.07
N GLU A 93 -5.80 29.98 0.99
CA GLU A 93 -6.77 31.02 0.65
C GLU A 93 -7.40 30.76 -0.72
N ASN A 94 -8.71 31.01 -0.83
CA ASN A 94 -9.57 30.67 -1.97
C ASN A 94 -9.63 29.17 -2.31
N GLY A 95 -9.28 28.29 -1.35
CA GLY A 95 -9.15 26.84 -1.57
C GLY A 95 -7.94 26.45 -2.43
N GLY A 96 -7.12 27.42 -2.80
CA GLY A 96 -6.06 27.33 -3.80
C GLY A 96 -6.00 28.60 -4.65
N GLY A 97 -4.80 28.94 -5.13
CA GLY A 97 -4.56 30.12 -5.96
C GLY A 97 -4.13 31.35 -5.17
N GLY A 98 -3.99 31.23 -3.85
CA GLY A 98 -3.59 32.31 -2.96
C GLY A 98 -2.47 31.93 -1.98
N ALA A 99 -2.33 32.75 -0.95
CA ALA A 99 -1.37 32.55 0.13
C ALA A 99 -1.78 31.39 1.05
N LEU A 100 -0.79 30.79 1.70
CA LEU A 100 -0.99 29.91 2.83
C LEU A 100 -1.01 30.74 4.11
N VAL A 101 -2.02 30.55 4.94
CA VAL A 101 -2.24 31.37 6.16
C VAL A 101 -2.65 30.50 7.34
N VAL A 102 -2.51 31.04 8.55
CA VAL A 102 -2.99 30.43 9.79
C VAL A 102 -3.94 31.41 10.47
N ASN A 103 -5.22 31.36 10.11
CA ASN A 103 -6.23 32.31 10.60
C ASN A 103 -7.60 31.67 10.89
N ARG A 104 -7.74 30.34 10.74
CA ARG A 104 -9.02 29.64 10.86
C ARG A 104 -9.16 28.96 12.23
N PRO A 105 -10.26 29.17 12.98
CA PRO A 105 -10.45 28.55 14.29
C PRO A 105 -10.85 27.07 14.21
N SER A 106 -11.36 26.64 13.05
CA SER A 106 -11.83 25.29 12.75
C SER A 106 -11.41 24.90 11.34
N ALA A 107 -11.26 23.60 11.09
CA ALA A 107 -10.89 23.08 9.78
C ALA A 107 -12.08 22.48 9.03
N SER A 108 -12.09 22.71 7.72
CA SER A 108 -12.96 22.12 6.71
C SER A 108 -12.12 21.86 5.45
N ASP A 109 -12.65 22.12 4.26
CA ASP A 109 -12.01 21.81 2.99
C ASP A 109 -10.74 22.61 2.71
N TRP A 110 -10.68 23.90 3.05
CA TRP A 110 -9.54 24.77 2.72
C TRP A 110 -8.34 24.56 3.66
N GLU A 111 -8.60 23.98 4.84
CA GLU A 111 -7.60 23.61 5.84
C GLU A 111 -7.13 22.16 5.69
N THR A 112 -7.67 21.43 4.71
CA THR A 112 -7.35 20.03 4.48
C THR A 112 -6.47 19.86 3.24
N PHE A 113 -5.32 19.23 3.44
CA PHE A 113 -4.31 19.00 2.40
C PHE A 113 -4.24 17.52 2.08
N LYS A 114 -4.23 17.18 0.79
CA LYS A 114 -3.96 15.81 0.32
C LYS A 114 -2.45 15.64 0.16
N LEU A 115 -1.91 14.55 0.71
CA LEU A 115 -0.52 14.18 0.54
C LEU A 115 -0.29 13.52 -0.82
N TRP A 116 0.73 14.00 -1.52
CA TRP A 116 1.35 13.34 -2.67
C TRP A 116 2.74 12.90 -2.23
N ARG A 117 2.86 11.61 -1.92
CA ARG A 117 4.07 11.05 -1.31
C ARG A 117 5.16 10.89 -2.37
N ILE A 118 6.37 11.35 -2.03
CA ILE A 118 7.59 11.17 -2.82
C ILE A 118 8.43 10.05 -2.21
N ASP A 119 8.61 10.09 -0.89
CA ASP A 119 9.30 9.07 -0.09
C ASP A 119 8.72 9.01 1.34
N GLU A 120 9.41 8.35 2.27
CA GLU A 120 9.01 8.21 3.67
C GLU A 120 8.60 9.51 4.37
N ASN A 121 9.33 10.59 4.12
CA ASN A 121 9.17 11.86 4.83
C ASN A 121 8.94 13.04 3.89
N THR A 122 9.07 12.85 2.58
CA THR A 122 8.97 13.92 1.58
C THR A 122 7.65 13.85 0.81
N PHE A 123 6.99 15.00 0.68
CA PHE A 123 5.64 15.13 0.12
C PHE A 123 5.49 16.42 -0.70
N ASN A 124 4.57 16.39 -1.66
CA ASN A 124 3.87 17.59 -2.10
C ASN A 124 2.52 17.69 -1.38
N PHE A 125 2.06 18.92 -1.11
CA PHE A 125 0.74 19.16 -0.53
C PHE A 125 -0.21 19.67 -1.61
N LYS A 126 -1.27 18.92 -1.88
CA LYS A 126 -2.32 19.29 -2.83
C LYS A 126 -3.53 19.86 -2.10
N VAL A 127 -3.95 21.06 -2.48
CA VAL A 127 -5.05 21.80 -1.85
C VAL A 127 -6.40 21.48 -2.51
N PHE A 128 -7.48 22.04 -1.97
CA PHE A 128 -8.86 21.79 -2.42
C PHE A 128 -9.05 22.00 -3.94
N SER A 129 -8.52 23.10 -4.50
CA SER A 129 -8.58 23.41 -5.94
C SER A 129 -7.56 22.63 -6.79
N ASN A 130 -7.01 21.52 -6.28
CA ASN A 130 -6.03 20.65 -6.93
C ASN A 130 -4.68 21.30 -7.29
N GLN A 131 -4.39 22.50 -6.79
CA GLN A 131 -3.08 23.13 -6.88
C GLN A 131 -2.13 22.58 -5.80
N PHE A 132 -0.84 22.81 -5.97
CA PHE A 132 0.20 22.44 -5.04
C PHE A 132 0.72 23.65 -4.27
N VAL A 133 1.03 23.41 -2.99
CA VAL A 133 1.74 24.38 -2.15
C VAL A 133 3.16 24.55 -2.69
N THR A 134 3.62 25.79 -2.78
CA THR A 134 4.94 26.18 -3.31
C THR A 134 5.56 27.30 -2.49
N VAL A 135 6.89 27.34 -2.46
CA VAL A 135 7.67 28.40 -1.81
C VAL A 135 8.20 29.38 -2.86
N ALA A 136 7.80 30.66 -2.74
CA ALA A 136 8.27 31.77 -3.56
C ALA A 136 9.09 32.74 -2.70
N GLY A 137 10.42 32.57 -2.71
CA GLY A 137 11.33 33.24 -1.77
C GLY A 137 11.14 32.68 -0.37
N VAL A 138 10.45 33.42 0.50
CA VAL A 138 10.02 32.96 1.83
C VAL A 138 8.51 32.81 1.94
N ASN A 139 7.75 33.30 0.96
CA ASN A 139 6.30 33.23 0.97
C ASN A 139 5.83 31.83 0.60
N VAL A 140 4.79 31.35 1.28
CA VAL A 140 4.16 30.07 0.96
C VAL A 140 2.81 30.33 0.31
N VAL A 141 2.62 29.82 -0.90
CA VAL A 141 1.39 30.01 -1.69
C VAL A 141 0.94 28.68 -2.27
N ALA A 142 -0.32 28.55 -2.69
CA ALA A 142 -0.87 27.32 -3.27
C ALA A 142 -1.29 27.51 -4.72
N THR A 143 -0.35 27.89 -5.59
CA THR A 143 -0.64 28.33 -6.97
C THR A 143 -0.15 27.36 -8.05
N ALA A 144 0.73 26.43 -7.71
CA ALA A 144 1.36 25.55 -8.70
C ALA A 144 0.38 24.50 -9.24
N SER A 145 0.31 24.33 -10.56
CA SER A 145 -0.54 23.30 -11.19
C SER A 145 0.13 21.93 -11.26
N MET A 146 1.46 21.89 -11.11
CA MET A 146 2.28 20.68 -11.09
C MET A 146 3.33 20.79 -9.98
N PRO A 147 3.69 19.67 -9.32
CA PRO A 147 4.75 19.67 -8.34
C PRO A 147 6.13 19.71 -9.01
N GLY A 148 7.08 20.36 -8.34
CA GLY A 148 8.50 20.39 -8.67
C GLY A 148 9.34 20.63 -7.42
N GLN A 149 10.53 21.22 -7.60
CA GLN A 149 11.47 21.42 -6.50
C GLN A 149 10.91 22.35 -5.41
N SER A 150 10.22 23.44 -5.79
CA SER A 150 9.67 24.41 -4.84
C SER A 150 8.42 23.91 -4.09
N GLU A 151 7.82 22.82 -4.56
CA GLU A 151 6.62 22.19 -3.98
C GLU A 151 6.96 20.99 -3.09
N THR A 152 8.25 20.71 -2.87
CA THR A 152 8.74 19.53 -2.17
C THR A 152 9.04 19.82 -0.70
N PHE A 153 8.24 19.27 0.21
CA PHE A 153 8.33 19.51 1.64
C PHE A 153 8.65 18.22 2.40
N GLN A 154 9.40 18.33 3.50
CA GLN A 154 9.59 17.21 4.42
C GLN A 154 8.70 17.38 5.66
N LEU A 155 7.96 16.34 6.03
CA LEU A 155 7.29 16.25 7.31
C LEU A 155 8.25 15.66 8.33
N VAL A 156 8.57 16.44 9.37
CA VAL A 156 9.39 16.01 10.49
C VAL A 156 8.47 15.76 11.67
N ARG A 157 8.33 14.51 12.10
CA ARG A 157 7.49 14.11 13.23
C ARG A 157 8.27 14.19 14.55
N ASN A 158 7.59 14.51 15.64
CA ASN A 158 8.16 14.46 16.98
C ASN A 158 8.13 13.03 17.54
N ASP A 159 9.28 12.51 17.94
CA ASP A 159 9.44 11.15 18.48
C ASP A 159 8.67 10.89 19.79
N ALA A 160 8.40 11.93 20.58
CA ALA A 160 7.66 11.83 21.84
C ALA A 160 6.14 12.04 21.68
N ASP A 161 5.71 12.71 20.62
CA ASP A 161 4.30 12.98 20.32
C ASP A 161 4.08 12.99 18.80
N ASN A 162 3.67 11.84 18.29
CA ASN A 162 3.50 11.61 16.85
C ASN A 162 2.43 12.49 16.18
N ASN A 163 1.64 13.25 16.96
CA ASN A 163 0.67 14.21 16.46
C ASN A 163 1.26 15.62 16.32
N LYS A 164 2.53 15.85 16.68
CA LYS A 164 3.23 17.12 16.43
C LYS A 164 4.22 16.96 15.28
N MET A 165 4.14 17.87 14.31
CA MET A 165 5.06 17.90 13.16
C MET A 165 5.58 19.30 12.88
N ARG A 166 6.74 19.35 12.24
CA ARG A 166 7.24 20.52 11.51
C ARG A 166 7.22 20.22 10.02
N ILE A 167 7.06 21.28 9.22
CA ILE A 167 7.08 21.20 7.76
C ILE A 167 8.37 21.88 7.30
N ARG A 168 9.36 21.11 6.82
CA ARG A 168 10.57 21.66 6.23
C ARG A 168 10.31 21.98 4.76
N ALA A 169 10.55 23.22 4.38
CA ALA A 169 10.45 23.72 3.02
C ALA A 169 11.66 23.30 2.17
N PRO A 170 11.54 23.37 0.83
CA PRO A 170 12.63 23.05 -0.08
C PRO A 170 13.86 23.95 0.06
N ASN A 171 13.70 25.14 0.62
CA ASN A 171 14.80 26.06 0.93
C ASN A 171 15.57 25.70 2.23
N GLY A 172 15.24 24.56 2.86
CA GLY A 172 15.89 24.03 4.06
C GLY A 172 15.36 24.56 5.40
N SER A 173 14.57 25.64 5.37
CA SER A 173 13.95 26.22 6.57
C SER A 173 12.65 25.52 6.93
N PHE A 174 12.19 25.66 8.17
CA PHE A 174 10.83 25.24 8.54
C PHE A 174 9.81 26.32 8.19
N LEU A 175 8.57 25.90 7.92
CA LEU A 175 7.43 26.79 7.89
C LEU A 175 7.15 27.33 9.30
N GLN A 176 6.80 28.61 9.41
CA GLN A 176 6.33 29.22 10.65
C GLN A 176 5.00 29.94 10.47
N ALA A 177 4.17 29.91 11.52
CA ALA A 177 2.95 30.68 11.64
C ALA A 177 3.22 31.99 12.40
N ASN A 178 3.16 33.11 11.68
CA ASN A 178 3.41 34.44 12.24
C ASN A 178 2.19 34.98 13.00
N LYS A 179 2.41 35.98 13.86
CA LYS A 179 1.36 36.59 14.69
C LYS A 179 0.27 37.30 13.89
N ASP A 180 0.58 37.73 12.68
CA ASP A 180 -0.37 38.34 11.74
C ASP A 180 -1.16 37.30 10.92
N GLY A 181 -0.93 36.00 11.16
CA GLY A 181 -1.55 34.89 10.45
C GLY A 181 -0.87 34.52 9.14
N SER A 182 0.19 35.22 8.71
CA SER A 182 0.98 34.82 7.55
C SER A 182 1.80 33.56 7.82
N VAL A 183 2.11 32.81 6.75
CA VAL A 183 2.99 31.64 6.81
C VAL A 183 4.21 31.86 5.93
N THR A 184 5.39 31.70 6.51
CA THR A 184 6.67 31.89 5.82
C THR A 184 7.59 30.70 6.01
N ALA A 185 8.50 30.49 5.06
CA ALA A 185 9.46 29.40 5.00
C ALA A 185 10.89 29.89 5.34
N ASP A 186 11.08 30.48 6.52
CA ASP A 186 12.34 31.11 6.93
C ASP A 186 12.71 30.82 8.40
N PHE A 187 12.03 29.85 9.02
CA PHE A 187 12.32 29.47 10.39
C PHE A 187 13.53 28.54 10.49
N VAL A 188 14.63 29.05 11.03
CA VAL A 188 15.93 28.34 11.15
C VAL A 188 16.40 28.18 12.60
N LYS A 189 15.60 28.56 13.58
CA LYS A 189 16.00 28.54 14.99
C LYS A 189 15.94 27.12 15.56
N SER A 190 16.91 26.79 16.42
CA SER A 190 16.83 25.59 17.27
C SER A 190 15.81 25.85 18.36
N THR A 191 14.73 25.06 18.39
CA THR A 191 13.63 25.22 19.33
C THR A 191 13.12 23.88 19.83
N LYS A 192 12.52 23.90 21.03
CA LYS A 192 11.77 22.80 21.63
C LYS A 192 10.43 22.65 20.90
N TRP A 193 9.78 21.49 21.03
CA TRP A 193 8.44 21.22 20.47
C TRP A 193 7.29 21.84 21.30
N GLY A 194 7.53 23.03 21.83
CA GLY A 194 6.64 23.73 22.75
C GLY A 194 5.39 24.26 22.08
N ASP A 195 4.40 24.61 22.90
CA ASP A 195 3.13 25.15 22.43
C ASP A 195 3.22 26.62 21.96
N ASP A 196 4.35 27.26 22.19
CA ASP A 196 4.71 28.62 21.80
C ASP A 196 5.63 28.68 20.56
N ASP A 197 6.09 27.53 20.06
CA ASP A 197 6.94 27.45 18.88
C ASP A 197 6.12 27.67 17.60
N PRO A 198 6.40 28.72 16.80
CA PRO A 198 5.63 29.05 15.61
C PRO A 198 5.82 28.04 14.47
N SER A 199 6.85 27.18 14.53
CA SER A 199 7.13 26.14 13.53
C SER A 199 6.43 24.81 13.79
N VAL A 200 5.81 24.64 14.96
CA VAL A 200 5.20 23.37 15.37
C VAL A 200 3.70 23.38 15.08
N PHE A 201 3.24 22.31 14.44
CA PHE A 201 1.84 22.08 14.12
C PHE A 201 1.35 20.79 14.77
N ALA A 202 0.19 20.83 15.42
CA ALA A 202 -0.58 19.63 15.68
C ALA A 202 -1.21 19.15 14.37
N VAL A 203 -1.09 17.87 14.09
CA VAL A 203 -1.55 17.24 12.84
C VAL A 203 -2.72 16.33 13.13
N THR A 204 -3.77 16.44 12.33
CA THR A 204 -4.91 15.53 12.35
C THR A 204 -5.06 14.91 10.98
N ILE A 205 -5.05 13.58 10.93
CA ILE A 205 -5.40 12.82 9.72
C ILE A 205 -6.92 12.68 9.71
N VAL A 206 -7.55 13.03 8.58
CA VAL A 206 -9.01 13.08 8.45
C VAL A 206 -9.50 12.16 7.34
N GLY A 207 -10.60 11.46 7.59
CA GLY A 207 -11.15 10.50 6.64
C GLY A 207 -10.31 9.22 6.51
N GLN A 208 -10.63 8.41 5.49
CA GLN A 208 -9.89 7.20 5.16
C GLN A 208 -9.00 7.48 3.95
N ALA A 209 -7.73 7.07 4.03
CA ALA A 209 -6.82 7.07 2.89
C ALA A 209 -7.11 5.86 1.98
N LEU A 210 -6.80 6.01 0.70
CA LEU A 210 -6.80 4.91 -0.26
C LEU A 210 -5.81 3.83 0.15
N GLN A 211 -6.21 2.57 0.01
CA GLN A 211 -5.39 1.40 0.32
C GLN A 211 -5.39 0.41 -0.84
N GLY A 212 -4.74 0.79 -1.95
CA GLY A 212 -4.60 -0.04 -3.15
C GLY A 212 -3.15 -0.29 -3.54
N GLU A 213 -2.94 -0.95 -4.68
CA GLU A 213 -1.61 -1.30 -5.19
C GLU A 213 -0.73 -0.06 -5.41
N TYR A 214 -1.29 1.09 -5.79
CA TYR A 214 -0.54 2.34 -5.88
C TYR A 214 0.12 2.72 -4.54
N GLN A 215 -0.66 2.71 -3.45
CA GLN A 215 -0.17 3.12 -2.14
C GLN A 215 0.79 2.08 -1.53
N ILE A 216 0.60 0.78 -1.80
CA ILE A 216 1.57 -0.25 -1.41
C ILE A 216 2.89 0.00 -2.13
N CYS A 217 2.86 0.10 -3.46
CA CYS A 217 4.07 0.16 -4.25
C CYS A 217 4.83 1.47 -4.03
N ASN A 218 4.14 2.62 -3.94
CA ASN A 218 4.79 3.88 -3.61
C ASN A 218 5.23 3.95 -2.14
N GLY A 219 4.45 3.37 -1.23
CA GLY A 219 4.74 3.39 0.20
C GLY A 219 6.02 2.64 0.57
N TYR A 220 6.23 1.46 -0.01
CA TYR A 220 7.44 0.66 0.17
C TYR A 220 8.62 1.09 -0.73
N GLY A 221 8.33 1.70 -1.87
CA GLY A 221 9.31 1.89 -2.94
C GLY A 221 9.58 0.60 -3.71
N LYS A 222 10.15 0.73 -4.91
CA LYS A 222 10.22 -0.33 -5.93
C LYS A 222 10.73 -1.68 -5.42
N ASP A 223 11.88 -1.71 -4.74
CA ASP A 223 12.56 -2.96 -4.40
C ASP A 223 11.77 -3.77 -3.36
N THR A 224 11.38 -3.13 -2.26
CA THR A 224 10.58 -3.76 -1.21
C THR A 224 9.16 -4.07 -1.70
N ALA A 225 8.54 -3.18 -2.49
CA ALA A 225 7.25 -3.45 -3.10
C ALA A 225 7.28 -4.67 -4.02
N THR A 226 8.35 -4.84 -4.81
CA THR A 226 8.52 -6.01 -5.68
C THR A 226 8.52 -7.31 -4.86
N GLN A 227 9.25 -7.33 -3.74
CA GLN A 227 9.27 -8.49 -2.85
C GLN A 227 7.89 -8.77 -2.25
N VAL A 228 7.27 -7.76 -1.63
CA VAL A 228 5.95 -7.88 -0.99
C VAL A 228 4.88 -8.34 -1.98
N MET A 229 4.85 -7.77 -3.18
CA MET A 229 3.85 -8.12 -4.21
C MET A 229 4.10 -9.50 -4.80
N ASN A 230 5.36 -9.93 -4.99
CA ASN A 230 5.67 -11.28 -5.46
C ASN A 230 5.33 -12.35 -4.40
N ASP A 231 5.63 -12.09 -3.13
CA ASP A 231 5.24 -12.98 -2.02
C ASP A 231 3.72 -13.09 -1.91
N HIS A 232 3.01 -11.96 -2.04
CA HIS A 232 1.54 -11.96 -2.07
C HIS A 232 1.00 -12.77 -3.24
N ARG A 233 1.42 -12.48 -4.49
CA ARG A 233 0.92 -13.17 -5.69
C ARG A 233 1.25 -14.67 -5.70
N SER A 234 2.36 -15.10 -5.08
CA SER A 234 2.76 -16.51 -5.03
C SER A 234 2.11 -17.33 -3.93
N THR A 235 1.43 -16.70 -2.97
CA THR A 235 0.86 -17.38 -1.79
C THR A 235 -0.64 -17.14 -1.59
N TYR A 236 -1.20 -16.06 -2.15
CA TYR A 236 -2.59 -15.67 -1.90
C TYR A 236 -3.60 -16.56 -2.62
N ILE A 237 -3.36 -16.84 -3.90
CA ILE A 237 -4.08 -17.84 -4.70
C ILE A 237 -3.05 -18.77 -5.34
N VAL A 238 -3.26 -20.07 -5.18
CA VAL A 238 -2.38 -21.12 -5.72
C VAL A 238 -3.22 -22.20 -6.42
N GLU A 239 -2.56 -23.16 -7.08
CA GLU A 239 -3.23 -24.26 -7.80
C GLU A 239 -4.27 -25.00 -6.95
N ARG A 240 -3.97 -25.20 -5.67
CA ARG A 240 -4.89 -25.88 -4.74
C ARG A 240 -6.24 -25.19 -4.65
N ASP A 241 -6.29 -23.86 -4.77
CA ASP A 241 -7.54 -23.11 -4.71
C ASP A 241 -8.38 -23.36 -5.97
N PHE A 242 -7.76 -23.47 -7.15
CA PHE A 242 -8.44 -23.88 -8.39
C PHE A 242 -8.95 -25.32 -8.30
N ALA A 243 -8.13 -26.26 -7.84
CA ALA A 243 -8.57 -27.64 -7.63
C ALA A 243 -9.72 -27.73 -6.62
N PHE A 244 -9.68 -26.93 -5.55
CA PHE A 244 -10.77 -26.83 -4.58
C PHE A 244 -12.05 -26.27 -5.20
N MET A 245 -11.97 -25.19 -5.98
CA MET A 245 -13.12 -24.61 -6.68
C MET A 245 -13.78 -25.64 -7.61
N ALA A 246 -12.98 -26.34 -8.43
CA ALA A 246 -13.46 -27.37 -9.34
C ALA A 246 -14.12 -28.54 -8.59
N ALA A 247 -13.50 -29.03 -7.51
CA ALA A 247 -14.05 -30.10 -6.68
C ALA A 247 -15.39 -29.74 -6.01
N ASN A 248 -15.67 -28.44 -5.84
CA ASN A 248 -16.94 -27.93 -5.31
C ASN A 248 -17.92 -27.51 -6.41
N GLY A 249 -17.65 -27.87 -7.68
CA GLY A 249 -18.56 -27.63 -8.79
C GLY A 249 -18.54 -26.20 -9.35
N LEU A 250 -17.60 -25.36 -8.93
CA LEU A 250 -17.34 -24.07 -9.59
C LEU A 250 -16.59 -24.32 -10.90
N ASN A 251 -17.01 -23.63 -11.96
CA ASN A 251 -16.52 -23.86 -13.32
C ASN A 251 -15.98 -22.60 -14.00
N ALA A 252 -15.92 -21.47 -13.29
CA ALA A 252 -15.35 -20.24 -13.80
C ALA A 252 -14.80 -19.35 -12.68
N VAL A 253 -13.77 -18.57 -13.01
CA VAL A 253 -13.24 -17.48 -12.18
C VAL A 253 -13.19 -16.19 -12.97
N ARG A 254 -13.35 -15.05 -12.28
CA ARG A 254 -13.11 -13.72 -12.84
C ARG A 254 -11.86 -13.15 -12.19
N ILE A 255 -10.86 -12.78 -13.00
CA ILE A 255 -9.55 -12.32 -12.54
C ILE A 255 -9.38 -10.84 -12.92
N PRO A 256 -9.50 -9.93 -11.94
CA PRO A 256 -9.17 -8.52 -12.09
C PRO A 256 -7.68 -8.32 -12.34
N VAL A 257 -7.33 -7.55 -13.37
CA VAL A 257 -5.96 -7.13 -13.68
C VAL A 257 -5.91 -5.62 -13.88
N GLY A 258 -4.78 -5.00 -13.52
CA GLY A 258 -4.53 -3.59 -13.79
C GLY A 258 -3.74 -3.39 -15.07
N TRP A 259 -3.91 -2.22 -15.70
CA TRP A 259 -3.29 -1.89 -16.99
C TRP A 259 -1.76 -2.08 -17.03
N TRP A 260 -1.10 -1.92 -15.87
CA TRP A 260 0.35 -2.07 -15.73
C TRP A 260 0.84 -3.48 -16.11
N ILE A 261 -0.03 -4.49 -16.12
CA ILE A 261 0.30 -5.86 -16.56
C ILE A 261 0.86 -5.93 -17.99
N ALA A 262 0.41 -5.05 -18.88
CA ALA A 262 0.87 -5.01 -20.27
C ALA A 262 2.32 -4.53 -20.43
N SER A 263 2.90 -3.99 -19.37
CA SER A 263 4.28 -3.50 -19.33
C SER A 263 5.20 -4.40 -18.50
N ASP A 264 4.75 -5.60 -18.12
CA ASP A 264 5.60 -6.55 -17.40
C ASP A 264 6.83 -6.96 -18.23
N PRO A 265 8.00 -7.19 -17.58
CA PRO A 265 8.22 -7.18 -16.13
C PRO A 265 8.56 -5.78 -15.56
N ASN A 266 8.49 -4.71 -16.36
CA ASN A 266 8.93 -3.36 -15.97
C ASN A 266 7.80 -2.33 -16.14
N PRO A 267 6.71 -2.43 -15.35
CA PRO A 267 5.62 -1.46 -15.44
C PRO A 267 6.06 -0.05 -15.04
N PRO A 268 5.31 0.99 -15.46
CA PRO A 268 5.56 2.35 -15.03
C PRO A 268 5.42 2.51 -13.50
N ALA A 269 6.28 3.36 -12.92
CA ALA A 269 6.26 3.63 -11.49
C ALA A 269 4.89 4.24 -11.04
N PRO A 270 4.42 3.92 -9.82
CA PRO A 270 5.11 3.11 -8.81
C PRO A 270 4.87 1.60 -8.94
N PHE A 271 4.04 1.14 -9.89
CA PHE A 271 3.70 -0.28 -10.02
C PHE A 271 4.94 -1.16 -10.21
N VAL A 272 4.84 -2.42 -9.80
CA VAL A 272 5.92 -3.41 -9.86
C VAL A 272 5.46 -4.63 -10.64
N GLY A 273 6.39 -5.28 -11.33
CA GLY A 273 6.04 -6.38 -12.22
C GLY A 273 5.74 -7.70 -11.53
N GLY A 274 5.36 -8.70 -12.32
CA GLY A 274 5.05 -10.07 -11.84
C GLY A 274 3.56 -10.42 -11.92
N SER A 275 2.72 -9.45 -12.31
CA SER A 275 1.29 -9.66 -12.54
C SER A 275 0.99 -10.61 -13.71
N LEU A 276 1.75 -10.53 -14.80
CA LEU A 276 1.60 -11.38 -15.97
C LEU A 276 1.97 -12.83 -15.65
N GLN A 277 3.09 -13.04 -14.96
CA GLN A 277 3.49 -14.37 -14.51
C GLN A 277 2.45 -14.99 -13.56
N ALA A 278 1.83 -14.20 -12.69
CA ALA A 278 0.75 -14.67 -11.82
C ALA A 278 -0.50 -15.07 -12.63
N LEU A 279 -0.81 -14.32 -13.70
CA LEU A 279 -1.89 -14.65 -14.62
C LEU A 279 -1.59 -15.93 -15.44
N ASP A 280 -0.35 -16.12 -15.90
CA ASP A 280 0.10 -17.33 -16.60
C ASP A 280 -0.02 -18.59 -15.71
N ASN A 281 0.33 -18.44 -14.43
CA ASN A 281 0.12 -19.50 -13.45
C ASN A 281 -1.37 -19.83 -13.31
N ALA A 282 -2.24 -18.81 -13.25
CA ALA A 282 -3.68 -19.01 -13.17
C ALA A 282 -4.25 -19.70 -14.42
N PHE A 283 -3.75 -19.38 -15.63
CA PHE A 283 -4.09 -20.13 -16.84
C PHE A 283 -3.68 -21.60 -16.74
N THR A 284 -2.50 -21.88 -16.20
CA THR A 284 -2.06 -23.27 -15.95
C THR A 284 -2.99 -23.98 -14.97
N TRP A 285 -3.37 -23.32 -13.88
CA TRP A 285 -4.27 -23.91 -12.87
C TRP A 285 -5.72 -24.06 -13.37
N ALA A 286 -6.14 -23.26 -14.35
CA ALA A 286 -7.46 -23.35 -14.96
C ALA A 286 -7.68 -24.67 -15.73
N GLU A 287 -6.63 -25.45 -16.00
CA GLU A 287 -6.72 -26.83 -16.52
C GLU A 287 -7.55 -27.77 -15.62
N HIS A 288 -7.86 -27.37 -14.38
CA HIS A 288 -8.88 -27.99 -13.51
C HIS A 288 -10.34 -27.81 -14.03
N ASN A 289 -10.53 -27.62 -15.34
CA ASN A 289 -11.82 -27.36 -16.00
C ASN A 289 -12.55 -26.11 -15.46
N ILE A 290 -11.78 -25.05 -15.24
CA ILE A 290 -12.27 -23.74 -14.81
C ILE A 290 -12.09 -22.76 -15.97
N GLY A 291 -13.18 -22.16 -16.43
CA GLY A 291 -13.10 -21.02 -17.36
C GLY A 291 -12.56 -19.77 -16.66
N MET A 292 -11.92 -18.87 -17.39
CA MET A 292 -11.47 -17.58 -16.86
C MET A 292 -12.12 -16.42 -17.61
N ILE A 293 -12.52 -15.43 -16.83
CA ILE A 293 -12.91 -14.11 -17.30
C ILE A 293 -11.80 -13.15 -16.90
N ILE A 294 -11.10 -12.58 -17.87
CA ILE A 294 -10.08 -11.57 -17.60
C ILE A 294 -10.76 -10.20 -17.59
N ASP A 295 -10.61 -9.49 -16.48
CA ASP A 295 -11.25 -8.21 -16.21
C ASP A 295 -10.20 -7.12 -16.12
N LEU A 296 -10.18 -6.19 -17.10
CA LEU A 296 -9.34 -5.00 -16.98
C LEU A 296 -9.96 -4.06 -15.93
N HIS A 297 -9.58 -4.26 -14.68
CA HIS A 297 -10.19 -3.65 -13.50
C HIS A 297 -9.66 -2.26 -13.19
N ALA A 298 -8.47 -1.92 -13.69
CA ALA A 298 -7.86 -0.60 -13.53
C ALA A 298 -7.33 -0.12 -14.88
N ALA A 299 -7.87 1.00 -15.36
CA ALA A 299 -7.45 1.65 -16.60
C ALA A 299 -6.40 2.76 -16.32
N PRO A 300 -5.54 3.10 -17.31
CA PRO A 300 -4.61 4.22 -17.18
C PRO A 300 -5.34 5.52 -16.80
N GLY A 301 -4.83 6.23 -15.79
CA GLY A 301 -5.47 7.46 -15.28
C GLY A 301 -6.67 7.25 -14.34
N ALA A 302 -6.98 6.00 -13.96
CA ALA A 302 -8.08 5.62 -13.05
C ALA A 302 -9.48 6.05 -13.54
N GLN A 303 -10.28 5.06 -13.92
CA GLN A 303 -11.66 5.22 -14.39
C GLN A 303 -12.68 5.47 -13.27
N ASN A 304 -12.25 5.39 -12.02
CA ASN A 304 -13.02 5.72 -10.82
C ASN A 304 -12.06 6.26 -9.74
N PRO A 305 -12.55 6.91 -8.65
CA PRO A 305 -11.68 7.56 -7.67
C PRO A 305 -11.12 6.58 -6.61
N TRP A 306 -11.34 5.28 -6.77
CA TRP A 306 -11.11 4.31 -5.71
C TRP A 306 -9.80 3.54 -5.91
N GLU A 307 -9.30 3.01 -4.82
CA GLU A 307 -8.02 2.32 -4.73
C GLU A 307 -7.97 1.04 -5.57
N HIS A 308 -9.10 0.36 -5.75
CA HIS A 308 -9.19 -0.83 -6.61
C HIS A 308 -8.97 -0.53 -8.10
N GLY A 309 -9.13 0.74 -8.53
CA GLY A 309 -8.84 1.22 -9.87
C GLY A 309 -7.39 1.72 -10.03
N GLY A 310 -6.53 1.49 -9.03
CA GLY A 310 -5.14 1.97 -9.03
C GLY A 310 -5.02 3.49 -8.81
N SER A 311 -6.05 4.16 -8.27
CA SER A 311 -6.03 5.60 -8.06
C SER A 311 -4.96 6.04 -7.05
N ARG A 312 -4.24 7.12 -7.38
CA ARG A 312 -3.24 7.73 -6.50
C ARG A 312 -3.88 8.50 -5.35
N ASP A 313 -4.78 9.43 -5.68
CA ASP A 313 -5.31 10.44 -4.73
C ASP A 313 -6.83 10.67 -4.88
N GLY A 314 -7.51 9.77 -5.58
CA GLY A 314 -8.91 9.88 -5.94
C GLY A 314 -9.18 10.72 -7.18
N SER A 315 -8.14 11.25 -7.84
CA SER A 315 -8.31 11.87 -9.16
C SER A 315 -8.71 10.84 -10.20
N GLN A 316 -9.66 11.20 -11.05
CA GLN A 316 -10.06 10.45 -12.23
C GLN A 316 -9.63 11.25 -13.46
N THR A 317 -8.61 10.75 -14.15
CA THR A 317 -8.10 11.36 -15.38
C THR A 317 -8.26 10.43 -16.58
N TRP A 318 -8.79 9.23 -16.40
CA TRP A 318 -9.24 8.39 -17.51
C TRP A 318 -10.29 9.13 -18.35
N GLY A 319 -10.10 9.10 -19.67
CA GLY A 319 -10.81 9.90 -20.66
C GLY A 319 -10.07 9.88 -21.99
N ASP A 320 -10.36 10.82 -22.90
CA ASP A 320 -9.86 10.82 -24.30
C ASP A 320 -8.35 10.55 -24.44
N SER A 321 -7.53 11.09 -23.53
CA SER A 321 -6.06 10.89 -23.54
C SER A 321 -5.60 9.48 -23.20
N ASN A 322 -6.42 8.69 -22.49
CA ASN A 322 -6.09 7.37 -21.95
C ASN A 322 -6.83 6.22 -22.67
N ILE A 323 -7.79 6.53 -23.55
CA ILE A 323 -8.57 5.50 -24.28
C ILE A 323 -7.65 4.65 -25.16
N VAL A 324 -6.72 5.27 -25.90
CA VAL A 324 -5.82 4.55 -26.80
C VAL A 324 -4.95 3.55 -26.03
N GLU A 325 -4.37 3.96 -24.91
CA GLU A 325 -3.58 3.08 -24.04
C GLU A 325 -4.44 1.96 -23.43
N THR A 326 -5.67 2.29 -23.01
CA THR A 326 -6.63 1.29 -22.50
C THR A 326 -6.92 0.21 -23.56
N VAL A 327 -7.13 0.61 -24.83
CA VAL A 327 -7.37 -0.33 -25.93
C VAL A 327 -6.13 -1.18 -26.21
N GLN A 328 -4.93 -0.59 -26.19
CA GLN A 328 -3.68 -1.34 -26.37
C GLN A 328 -3.48 -2.42 -25.28
N VAL A 329 -3.87 -2.13 -24.04
CA VAL A 329 -3.84 -3.10 -22.94
C VAL A 329 -4.84 -4.23 -23.20
N ILE A 330 -6.05 -3.93 -23.70
CA ILE A 330 -7.04 -4.94 -24.06
C ILE A 330 -6.52 -5.83 -25.20
N ASP A 331 -5.93 -5.24 -26.24
CA ASP A 331 -5.31 -5.97 -27.36
C ASP A 331 -4.18 -6.89 -26.87
N PHE A 332 -3.33 -6.39 -25.96
CA PHE A 332 -2.28 -7.19 -25.33
C PHE A 332 -2.85 -8.39 -24.57
N LEU A 333 -3.86 -8.17 -23.73
CA LEU A 333 -4.49 -9.24 -22.95
C LEU A 333 -5.15 -10.27 -23.87
N ALA A 334 -5.77 -9.83 -24.97
CA ALA A 334 -6.38 -10.71 -25.96
C ALA A 334 -5.36 -11.57 -26.71
N ALA A 335 -4.24 -10.98 -27.10
CA ALA A 335 -3.16 -11.68 -27.79
C ALA A 335 -2.42 -12.68 -26.88
N SER A 336 -2.44 -12.44 -25.57
CA SER A 336 -1.75 -13.28 -24.57
C SER A 336 -2.55 -14.51 -24.15
N MET A 337 -3.81 -14.65 -24.60
CA MET A 337 -4.64 -15.80 -24.25
C MET A 337 -4.15 -17.08 -24.97
N PRO A 338 -4.06 -18.23 -24.28
CA PRO A 338 -3.77 -19.50 -24.94
C PRO A 338 -4.84 -19.82 -26.00
N GLY A 339 -4.44 -19.80 -27.27
CA GLY A 339 -5.32 -20.06 -28.41
C GLY A 339 -5.70 -21.53 -28.50
N ASP A 340 -6.85 -21.91 -27.91
CA ASP A 340 -7.79 -22.97 -28.35
C ASP A 340 -8.75 -23.50 -27.25
N GLN A 341 -8.81 -22.89 -26.05
CA GLN A 341 -9.80 -23.30 -25.04
C GLN A 341 -11.04 -22.40 -25.08
N ALA A 342 -12.16 -22.95 -25.55
CA ALA A 342 -13.45 -22.27 -25.79
C ALA A 342 -14.19 -21.75 -24.53
N SER A 343 -13.49 -21.47 -23.43
CA SER A 343 -14.06 -21.06 -22.15
C SER A 343 -13.68 -19.64 -21.70
N TRP A 344 -12.83 -18.93 -22.44
CA TRP A 344 -12.39 -17.58 -22.09
C TRP A 344 -13.40 -16.51 -22.54
N ARG A 345 -13.85 -15.63 -21.63
CA ARG A 345 -14.79 -14.56 -21.93
C ARG A 345 -14.34 -13.23 -21.31
N TRP A 346 -14.73 -12.11 -21.91
CA TRP A 346 -14.46 -10.76 -21.40
C TRP A 346 -15.64 -10.23 -20.57
N SER A 347 -15.37 -9.37 -19.58
CA SER A 347 -16.38 -8.58 -18.87
C SER A 347 -16.00 -7.12 -18.78
#